data_AF-A0A7X3RQQ4-F1
#
_entry.id   AF-A0A7X3RQQ4-F1
#
_cell.length_a   1.000
_cell.length_b   1.000
_cell.length_c   1.000
_cell.angle_alpha   90.00
_cell.angle_beta   90.00
_cell.angle_gamma   90.00
#
_symmetry.space_group_name_H-M   'P 1'
#
loop_
_entity.id
_entity.type
_entity.pdbx_description
1 polymer ?
#
loop_
_entity_poly.entity_id
_entity_poly.type
_entity_poly.pdbx_seq_one_letter_code
_entity_poly.pdbx_strand_id
1 'polypeptide(L)'
;MSSAFSGFFFKDADPRNLGICRFLFYGIILCLYLGKDFSQWAKVPDVLWHPIFFFDFFRIPVFSADILGFLGLLWLASLLFSSLGFLTRFSTLCSFLVGFYLLGMENSFAKTHHMESLMLVIFCVLCFSRCGDGFSLDLVVKRRYGWWPLGSSVKKPSPAYQWPVRLIWVMITLVFCAAGISKLRNPNLEWITSEYMATLFVNKGLAGDRVDPLIEWLPFWLGSKVWLCSSLAGVTVLLESCAPLALVNRHLRMVIVPGLFFMLFGFGIIIGTPFPQWLAAFVFWVSWDGLAVRRLGFSQE
;
A
#
# COMPACT_ATOMS: atom_id res chain seq x y z
N MET A 1 -12.83 17.71 21.47
CA MET A 1 -11.92 16.62 21.03
C MET A 1 -10.83 16.46 22.06
N SER A 2 -10.45 15.22 22.43
CA SER A 2 -9.38 15.01 23.42
C SER A 2 -8.03 15.55 22.90
N SER A 3 -7.20 16.08 23.80
CA SER A 3 -5.87 16.61 23.46
C SER A 3 -4.98 15.57 22.77
N ALA A 4 -5.12 14.29 23.14
CA ALA A 4 -4.39 13.18 22.55
C ALA A 4 -4.78 12.91 21.08
N PHE A 5 -6.07 12.91 20.76
CA PHE A 5 -6.54 12.73 19.37
C PHE A 5 -6.03 13.87 18.48
N SER A 6 -6.15 15.12 18.96
CA SER A 6 -5.67 16.29 18.23
C SER A 6 -4.16 16.25 18.04
N GLY A 7 -3.41 15.87 19.07
CA GLY A 7 -1.96 15.74 19.00
C GLY A 7 -1.49 14.64 18.03
N PHE A 8 -2.25 13.54 17.90
CA PHE A 8 -1.89 12.46 16.98
C PHE A 8 -2.11 12.85 15.51
N PHE A 9 -3.32 13.32 15.16
CA PHE A 9 -3.69 13.62 13.77
C PHE A 9 -3.20 14.98 13.29
N PHE A 10 -3.17 15.98 14.17
CA PHE A 10 -3.05 17.38 13.78
C PHE A 10 -1.81 18.07 14.35
N LYS A 11 -0.75 17.32 14.64
CA LYS A 11 0.57 17.93 14.89
C LYS A 11 1.11 18.55 13.61
N ASP A 12 1.77 19.69 13.72
CA ASP A 12 2.45 20.33 12.59
C ASP A 12 3.49 19.40 11.97
N ALA A 13 3.46 19.32 10.64
CA ALA A 13 4.38 18.54 9.85
C ALA A 13 4.87 19.32 8.63
N ASP A 14 6.10 19.04 8.22
CA ASP A 14 6.70 19.64 7.04
C ASP A 14 5.99 19.14 5.76
N PRO A 15 5.59 20.03 4.83
CA PRO A 15 4.94 19.63 3.58
C PRO A 15 5.79 18.69 2.72
N ARG A 16 7.13 18.72 2.85
CA ARG A 16 8.05 17.85 2.10
C ARG A 16 7.86 16.38 2.43
N ASN A 17 7.56 16.04 3.69
CA ASN A 17 7.41 14.65 4.10
C ASN A 17 6.27 13.96 3.32
N LEU A 18 5.09 14.59 3.28
CA LEU A 18 3.95 14.07 2.51
C LEU A 18 4.23 14.04 1.01
N GLY A 19 4.92 15.05 0.48
CA GLY A 19 5.31 15.10 -0.93
C GLY A 19 6.28 13.99 -1.35
N ILE A 20 7.24 13.63 -0.49
CA ILE A 20 8.18 12.51 -0.71
C ILE A 20 7.44 11.18 -0.62
N CYS A 21 6.58 10.98 0.39
CA CYS A 21 5.74 9.78 0.48
C CYS A 21 4.91 9.58 -0.79
N ARG A 22 4.27 10.65 -1.29
CA ARG A 22 3.53 10.64 -2.56
C ARG A 22 4.43 10.25 -3.73
N PHE A 23 5.59 10.90 -3.90
CA PHE A 23 6.53 10.61 -4.98
C PHE A 23 6.95 9.13 -5.01
N LEU A 24 7.40 8.61 -3.86
CA LEU A 24 7.86 7.23 -3.73
C LEU A 24 6.71 6.24 -3.91
N PHE A 25 5.57 6.47 -3.26
CA PHE A 25 4.44 5.55 -3.35
C PHE A 25 3.93 5.42 -4.79
N TYR A 26 3.56 6.53 -5.43
CA TYR A 26 3.10 6.49 -6.83
C TYR A 26 4.19 6.00 -7.79
N GLY A 27 5.46 6.31 -7.53
CA GLY A 27 6.58 5.84 -8.34
C GLY A 27 6.76 4.32 -8.26
N ILE A 28 6.68 3.74 -7.05
CA ILE A 28 6.73 2.29 -6.87
C ILE A 28 5.52 1.64 -7.53
N ILE A 29 4.30 2.16 -7.35
CA ILE A 29 3.12 1.60 -8.01
C ILE A 29 3.24 1.67 -9.54
N LEU A 30 3.74 2.79 -10.10
CA LEU A 30 4.02 2.88 -11.52
C LEU A 30 4.95 1.76 -11.99
N CYS A 31 6.05 1.52 -11.28
CA CYS A 31 6.99 0.42 -11.58
C CYS A 31 6.34 -0.97 -11.51
N LEU A 32 5.45 -1.20 -10.54
CA LEU A 32 4.78 -2.49 -10.37
C LEU A 32 3.77 -2.80 -11.48
N TYR A 33 3.20 -1.77 -12.08
CA TYR A 33 2.16 -1.89 -13.11
C TYR A 33 2.67 -1.56 -14.52
N LEU A 34 3.94 -1.20 -14.65
CA LEU A 34 4.61 -1.01 -15.94
C LEU A 34 4.53 -2.30 -16.75
N GLY A 35 3.92 -2.22 -17.93
CA GLY A 35 3.71 -3.37 -18.82
C GLY A 35 2.43 -4.17 -18.56
N LYS A 36 1.60 -3.82 -17.57
CA LYS A 36 0.30 -4.48 -17.38
C LYS A 36 -0.68 -4.06 -18.48
N ASP A 37 -1.20 -5.04 -19.21
CA ASP A 37 -2.20 -4.84 -20.27
C ASP A 37 -3.61 -5.17 -19.77
N PHE A 38 -4.40 -4.13 -19.51
CA PHE A 38 -5.79 -4.28 -19.08
C PHE A 38 -6.76 -4.67 -20.21
N SER A 39 -6.37 -4.52 -21.47
CA SER A 39 -7.25 -4.84 -22.61
C SER A 39 -7.59 -6.33 -22.71
N GLN A 40 -6.75 -7.19 -22.14
CA GLN A 40 -6.97 -8.64 -22.13
C GLN A 40 -8.21 -9.05 -21.31
N TRP A 41 -8.61 -8.24 -20.32
CA TRP A 41 -9.81 -8.52 -19.52
C TRP A 41 -11.10 -8.48 -20.35
N ALA A 42 -11.15 -7.71 -21.43
CA ALA A 42 -12.31 -7.69 -22.34
C ALA A 42 -12.50 -9.01 -23.11
N LYS A 43 -11.50 -9.90 -23.10
CA LYS A 43 -11.57 -11.22 -23.76
C LYS A 43 -11.93 -12.35 -22.81
N VAL A 44 -12.00 -12.05 -21.50
CA VAL A 44 -12.31 -13.06 -20.49
C VAL A 44 -13.79 -13.41 -20.59
N PRO A 45 -14.15 -14.72 -20.61
CA PRO A 45 -15.55 -15.12 -20.73
C PRO A 45 -16.43 -14.58 -19.59
N ASP A 46 -17.63 -14.12 -19.94
CA ASP A 46 -18.61 -13.56 -18.99
C ASP A 46 -19.01 -14.54 -17.87
N VAL A 47 -18.84 -15.85 -18.07
CA VAL A 47 -19.11 -16.86 -17.02
C VAL A 47 -18.20 -16.68 -15.79
N LEU A 48 -17.04 -16.05 -15.96
CA LEU A 48 -16.11 -15.75 -14.87
C LEU A 48 -16.37 -14.39 -14.21
N TRP A 49 -17.36 -13.63 -14.71
CA TRP A 49 -17.72 -12.33 -14.18
C TRP A 49 -18.59 -12.49 -12.92
N HIS A 50 -17.98 -12.18 -11.78
CA HIS A 50 -18.59 -12.15 -10.46
C HIS A 50 -18.34 -10.77 -9.84
N PRO A 51 -19.16 -9.77 -10.18
CA PRO A 51 -18.88 -8.38 -9.84
C PRO A 51 -18.81 -8.17 -8.34
N ILE A 52 -17.77 -7.46 -7.90
CA ILE A 52 -17.69 -6.97 -6.52
C ILE A 52 -18.83 -5.98 -6.26
N PHE A 53 -19.18 -5.79 -4.98
CA PHE A 53 -20.34 -5.00 -4.54
C PHE A 53 -20.56 -3.70 -5.33
N PHE A 54 -19.51 -2.89 -5.53
CA PHE A 54 -19.66 -1.62 -6.24
C PHE A 54 -20.00 -1.78 -7.73
N PHE A 55 -19.42 -2.77 -8.40
CA PHE A 55 -19.72 -3.06 -9.81
C PHE A 55 -21.14 -3.60 -9.96
N ASP A 56 -21.58 -4.46 -9.03
CA ASP A 56 -22.94 -5.00 -9.04
C ASP A 56 -23.99 -3.92 -8.71
N PHE A 57 -23.76 -3.15 -7.63
CA PHE A 57 -24.68 -2.12 -7.15
C PHE A 57 -24.89 -1.00 -8.16
N PHE A 58 -23.81 -0.47 -8.74
CA PHE A 58 -23.87 0.60 -9.74
C PHE A 58 -24.03 0.11 -11.18
N ARG A 59 -24.11 -1.21 -11.39
CA ARG A 59 -24.19 -1.83 -12.72
C ARG A 59 -23.10 -1.34 -13.67
N ILE A 60 -21.86 -1.26 -13.15
CA ILE A 60 -20.70 -0.80 -13.91
C ILE A 60 -20.35 -1.88 -14.96
N PRO A 61 -20.36 -1.56 -16.26
CA PRO A 61 -20.08 -2.55 -17.30
C PRO A 61 -18.58 -2.81 -17.44
N VAL A 62 -18.23 -3.94 -18.07
CA VAL A 62 -16.90 -4.16 -18.63
C VAL A 62 -16.82 -3.47 -19.98
N PHE A 63 -15.89 -2.53 -20.13
CA PHE A 63 -15.68 -1.82 -21.40
C PHE A 63 -14.92 -2.67 -22.44
N SER A 64 -14.96 -2.23 -23.70
CA SER A 64 -14.23 -2.85 -24.80
C SER A 64 -12.71 -2.81 -24.60
N ALA A 65 -11.99 -3.69 -25.30
CA ALA A 65 -10.53 -3.79 -25.23
C ALA A 65 -9.83 -2.44 -25.51
N ASP A 66 -10.32 -1.67 -26.49
CA ASP A 66 -9.75 -0.36 -26.84
C ASP A 66 -9.89 0.65 -25.70
N ILE A 67 -11.07 0.69 -25.07
CA ILE A 67 -11.34 1.57 -23.93
C ILE A 67 -10.48 1.15 -22.74
N LEU A 68 -10.38 -0.15 -22.45
CA LEU A 68 -9.54 -0.65 -21.36
C LEU A 68 -8.05 -0.36 -21.60
N GLY A 69 -7.57 -0.50 -22.83
CA GLY A 69 -6.20 -0.13 -23.21
C GLY A 69 -5.93 1.37 -23.00
N PHE A 70 -6.86 2.23 -23.44
CA PHE A 70 -6.78 3.66 -23.21
C PHE A 70 -6.80 4.01 -21.71
N LEU A 71 -7.71 3.42 -20.93
CA LEU A 71 -7.78 3.63 -19.49
C LEU A 71 -6.49 3.17 -18.78
N GLY A 72 -5.90 2.05 -19.23
CA GLY A 72 -4.60 1.58 -18.73
C GLY A 72 -3.48 2.59 -18.96
N LEU A 73 -3.36 3.13 -20.18
CA LEU A 73 -2.39 4.18 -20.50
C LEU A 73 -2.65 5.47 -19.72
N LEU A 74 -3.90 5.90 -19.63
CA LEU A 74 -4.32 7.06 -18.85
C LEU A 74 -3.94 6.90 -17.38
N TRP A 75 -4.12 5.70 -16.82
CA TRP A 75 -3.77 5.41 -15.44
C TRP A 75 -2.25 5.43 -15.23
N LEU A 76 -1.45 4.82 -16.11
CA LEU A 76 0.02 4.90 -16.01
C LEU A 76 0.52 6.35 -16.10
N ALA A 77 -0.04 7.14 -17.01
CA ALA A 77 0.27 8.57 -17.11
C ALA A 77 -0.14 9.33 -15.84
N SER A 78 -1.31 9.02 -15.27
CA SER A 78 -1.78 9.65 -14.04
C SER A 78 -0.90 9.26 -12.84
N LEU A 79 -0.43 8.01 -12.75
CA LEU A 79 0.51 7.56 -11.72
C LEU A 79 1.85 8.30 -11.85
N LEU A 80 2.38 8.44 -13.06
CA LEU A 80 3.61 9.20 -13.32
C LEU A 80 3.47 10.66 -12.90
N PHE A 81 2.42 11.35 -13.32
CA PHE A 81 2.17 12.73 -12.92
C PHE A 81 1.87 12.86 -11.42
N SER A 82 1.21 11.87 -10.83
CA SER A 82 0.98 11.78 -9.38
C SER A 82 2.23 11.43 -8.59
N SER A 83 3.28 10.89 -9.21
CA SER A 83 4.60 10.68 -8.61
C SER A 83 5.43 11.96 -8.73
N LEU A 84 5.49 12.57 -9.90
CA LEU A 84 6.24 13.82 -10.12
C LEU A 84 5.60 15.05 -9.43
N GLY A 85 4.30 15.00 -9.18
CA GLY A 85 3.56 16.10 -8.56
C GLY A 85 3.23 17.18 -9.57
N PHE A 86 2.82 16.73 -10.76
CA PHE A 86 2.35 17.59 -11.83
C PHE A 86 0.84 17.47 -11.93
N LEU A 87 0.14 18.61 -12.02
CA LEU A 87 -1.31 18.68 -11.95
C LEU A 87 -1.86 17.90 -10.74
N THR A 88 -1.19 18.00 -9.58
CA THR A 88 -1.22 17.00 -8.51
C THR A 88 -2.64 16.59 -8.09
N ARG A 89 -3.56 17.55 -7.96
CA ARG A 89 -4.96 17.27 -7.60
C ARG A 89 -5.69 16.44 -8.66
N PHE A 90 -5.49 16.79 -9.92
CA PHE A 90 -6.10 16.10 -11.05
C PHE A 90 -5.46 14.74 -11.28
N SER A 91 -4.13 14.66 -11.27
CA SER A 91 -3.41 13.39 -11.49
C SER A 91 -3.71 12.37 -10.39
N THR A 92 -3.74 12.79 -9.11
CA THR A 92 -4.08 11.88 -8.00
C THR A 92 -5.55 11.45 -8.01
N LEU A 93 -6.48 12.35 -8.34
CA LEU A 93 -7.88 12.00 -8.51
C LEU A 93 -8.08 11.03 -9.68
N CYS A 94 -7.43 11.29 -10.83
CA CYS A 94 -7.47 10.40 -11.99
C CYS A 94 -6.89 9.02 -11.65
N SER A 95 -5.76 8.98 -10.94
CA SER A 95 -5.15 7.72 -10.48
C SER A 95 -6.06 6.91 -9.57
N PHE A 96 -6.81 7.60 -8.69
CA PHE A 96 -7.81 6.97 -7.84
C PHE A 96 -8.99 6.43 -8.65
N LEU A 97 -9.65 7.26 -9.46
CA LEU A 97 -10.88 6.89 -10.17
C LEU A 97 -10.64 5.82 -11.23
N VAL A 98 -9.62 6.01 -12.07
CA VAL A 98 -9.28 5.04 -13.11
C VAL A 98 -8.73 3.76 -12.50
N GLY A 99 -7.88 3.86 -11.47
CA GLY A 99 -7.38 2.69 -10.73
C GLY A 99 -8.49 1.91 -10.03
N PHE A 100 -9.47 2.60 -9.43
CA PHE A 100 -10.63 1.97 -8.80
C PHE A 100 -11.43 1.14 -9.81
N TYR A 101 -11.68 1.70 -11.00
CA TYR A 101 -12.35 0.97 -12.07
C TYR A 101 -11.51 -0.22 -12.57
N LEU A 102 -10.27 0.01 -13.00
CA LEU A 102 -9.44 -1.05 -13.61
C LEU A 102 -9.19 -2.23 -12.66
N LEU A 103 -8.84 -1.94 -11.40
CA LEU A 103 -8.53 -2.97 -10.41
C LEU A 103 -9.78 -3.58 -9.81
N GLY A 104 -10.86 -2.82 -9.67
CA GLY A 104 -12.16 -3.36 -9.25
C GLY A 104 -12.76 -4.30 -10.28
N MET A 105 -12.59 -3.97 -11.57
CA MET A 105 -12.97 -4.82 -12.70
C MET A 105 -12.15 -6.12 -12.71
N GLU A 106 -10.82 -6.04 -12.58
CA GLU A 106 -9.97 -7.24 -12.46
C GLU A 106 -10.40 -8.12 -11.28
N ASN A 107 -10.71 -7.52 -10.13
CA ASN A 107 -11.16 -8.22 -8.93
C ASN A 107 -12.59 -8.79 -9.01
N SER A 108 -13.30 -8.46 -10.08
CA SER A 108 -14.62 -8.98 -10.41
C SER A 108 -14.55 -10.23 -11.31
N PHE A 109 -13.36 -10.64 -11.74
CA PHE A 109 -13.18 -11.88 -12.50
C PHE A 109 -12.57 -12.99 -11.64
N ALA A 110 -13.20 -14.17 -11.67
CA ALA A 110 -12.78 -15.43 -11.04
C ALA A 110 -12.52 -15.39 -9.51
N LYS A 111 -11.47 -14.70 -9.05
CA LYS A 111 -11.09 -14.61 -7.64
C LYS A 111 -10.71 -13.19 -7.27
N THR A 112 -11.32 -12.69 -6.21
CA THR A 112 -10.94 -11.42 -5.61
C THR A 112 -9.56 -11.53 -4.94
N HIS A 113 -8.65 -10.67 -5.35
CA HIS A 113 -7.37 -10.40 -4.74
C HIS A 113 -7.49 -9.20 -3.78
N HIS A 114 -6.87 -9.31 -2.60
CA HIS A 114 -6.92 -8.26 -1.58
C HIS A 114 -5.62 -7.43 -1.53
N MET A 115 -4.76 -7.56 -2.55
CA MET A 115 -3.45 -6.93 -2.56
C MET A 115 -3.54 -5.43 -2.85
N GLU A 116 -4.56 -5.01 -3.60
CA GLU A 116 -4.73 -3.67 -4.12
C GLU A 116 -5.62 -2.77 -3.25
N SER A 117 -6.39 -3.35 -2.31
CA SER A 117 -7.40 -2.61 -1.54
C SER A 117 -6.79 -1.47 -0.73
N LEU A 118 -5.68 -1.71 -0.03
CA LEU A 118 -5.01 -0.64 0.72
C LEU A 118 -4.45 0.45 -0.20
N MET A 119 -3.93 0.07 -1.38
CA MET A 119 -3.41 1.02 -2.35
C MET A 119 -4.49 1.99 -2.82
N LEU A 120 -5.70 1.49 -3.12
CA LEU A 120 -6.84 2.32 -3.50
C LEU A 120 -7.28 3.26 -2.35
N VAL A 121 -7.24 2.77 -1.10
CA VAL A 121 -7.49 3.62 0.08
C VAL A 121 -6.43 4.73 0.17
N ILE A 122 -5.15 4.42 -0.04
CA ILE A 122 -4.07 5.43 -0.04
C ILE A 122 -4.29 6.45 -1.17
N PHE A 123 -4.67 6.03 -2.38
CA PHE A 123 -5.01 6.94 -3.48
C PHE A 123 -6.13 7.90 -3.10
N CYS A 124 -7.20 7.38 -2.50
CA CYS A 124 -8.31 8.18 -1.99
C CYS A 124 -7.83 9.19 -0.93
N VAL A 125 -7.05 8.76 0.06
CA VAL A 125 -6.51 9.67 1.08
C VAL A 125 -5.64 10.76 0.44
N LEU A 126 -4.78 10.41 -0.52
CA LEU A 126 -3.89 11.35 -1.16
C LEU A 126 -4.61 12.34 -2.08
N CYS A 127 -5.69 11.95 -2.77
CA CYS A 127 -6.44 12.85 -3.65
C CYS A 127 -7.16 13.97 -2.88
N PHE A 128 -7.55 13.71 -1.62
CA PHE A 128 -8.10 14.71 -0.70
C PHE A 128 -7.04 15.42 0.16
N SER A 129 -5.77 15.07 0.01
CA SER A 129 -4.67 15.65 0.79
C SER A 129 -3.99 16.81 0.07
N ARG A 130 -3.15 17.55 0.81
CA ARG A 130 -2.30 18.62 0.26
C ARG A 130 -0.92 18.10 -0.19
N CYS A 131 -0.86 16.89 -0.75
CA CYS A 131 0.40 16.19 -1.07
C CYS A 131 1.25 16.83 -2.19
N GLY A 132 0.75 17.86 -2.87
CA GLY A 132 1.47 18.64 -3.88
C GLY A 132 2.16 19.91 -3.37
N ASP A 133 2.06 20.27 -2.08
CA ASP A 133 2.56 21.57 -1.59
C ASP A 133 4.07 21.61 -1.28
N GLY A 134 4.73 20.47 -1.04
CA GLY A 134 6.12 20.43 -0.54
C GLY A 134 7.18 19.93 -1.51
N PHE A 135 6.91 18.82 -2.19
CA PHE A 135 7.82 18.18 -3.15
C PHE A 135 7.01 17.82 -4.40
N SER A 136 7.01 18.68 -5.41
CA SER A 136 6.17 18.56 -6.61
C SER A 136 6.71 19.40 -7.78
N LEU A 137 6.45 18.97 -9.01
CA LEU A 137 6.71 19.79 -10.20
C LEU A 137 5.80 21.02 -10.26
N ASP A 138 4.57 20.94 -9.78
CA ASP A 138 3.66 22.10 -9.69
C ASP A 138 4.31 23.28 -8.94
N LEU A 139 5.04 22.99 -7.86
CA LEU A 139 5.79 23.99 -7.11
C LEU A 139 6.93 24.61 -7.93
N VAL A 140 7.67 23.81 -8.70
CA VAL A 140 8.78 24.27 -9.55
C VAL A 140 8.26 25.16 -10.66
N VAL A 141 7.20 24.73 -11.36
CA VAL A 141 6.56 25.48 -12.45
C VAL A 141 6.01 26.81 -11.93
N LYS A 142 5.35 26.80 -10.76
CA LYS A 142 4.86 28.05 -10.15
C LYS A 142 5.97 29.02 -9.79
N ARG A 143 7.08 28.54 -9.21
CA ARG A 143 8.23 29.41 -8.91
C ARG A 143 8.86 30.01 -10.17
N ARG A 144 8.89 29.24 -11.27
CA ARG A 144 9.53 29.68 -12.52
C ARG A 144 8.68 30.69 -13.30
N TYR A 145 7.37 30.50 -13.31
CA TYR A 145 6.47 31.22 -14.21
C TYR A 145 5.42 32.10 -13.52
N GLY A 146 5.20 31.96 -12.21
CA GLY A 146 4.30 32.81 -11.40
C GLY A 146 2.80 32.60 -11.64
N TRP A 147 2.39 32.37 -12.89
CA TRP A 147 0.98 32.22 -13.29
C TRP A 147 0.40 30.83 -13.02
N TRP A 148 1.23 29.83 -12.71
CA TRP A 148 0.76 28.45 -12.51
C TRP A 148 -0.22 28.38 -11.33
N PRO A 149 -1.48 27.96 -11.54
CA PRO A 149 -2.51 28.01 -10.51
C PRO A 149 -2.30 26.93 -9.43
N LEU A 150 -1.60 25.85 -9.78
CA LEU A 150 -1.30 24.73 -8.89
C LEU A 150 0.07 24.91 -8.23
N GLY A 151 0.28 24.25 -7.10
CA GLY A 151 1.44 24.49 -6.23
C GLY A 151 1.19 25.65 -5.26
N SER A 152 1.31 25.40 -3.96
CA SER A 152 1.35 26.48 -2.97
C SER A 152 2.79 26.92 -2.78
N SER A 153 3.07 28.21 -2.54
CA SER A 153 4.36 28.59 -1.95
C SER A 153 4.61 27.73 -0.70
N VAL A 154 5.86 27.31 -0.46
CA VAL A 154 6.21 26.40 0.65
C VAL A 154 5.51 26.87 1.90
N LYS A 155 4.51 26.11 2.34
CA LYS A 155 3.75 26.47 3.52
C LYS A 155 4.59 26.13 4.74
N LYS A 156 4.48 26.96 5.76
CA LYS A 156 4.97 26.63 7.09
C LYS A 156 4.43 25.25 7.50
N PRO A 157 5.15 24.52 8.38
CA PRO A 157 4.65 23.29 8.96
C PRO A 157 3.19 23.46 9.41
N SER A 158 2.35 22.47 9.08
CA SER A 158 0.90 22.57 9.28
C SER A 158 0.29 21.20 9.55
N PRO A 159 -0.83 21.13 10.28
CA PRO A 159 -1.53 19.87 10.54
C PRO A 159 -2.06 19.20 9.28
N ALA A 160 -2.28 19.98 8.22
CA ALA A 160 -2.81 19.52 6.95
C ALA A 160 -1.93 18.47 6.24
N TYR A 161 -0.66 18.36 6.64
CA TYR A 161 0.31 17.40 6.08
C TYR A 161 0.45 16.13 6.92
N GLN A 162 0.02 16.16 8.18
CA GLN A 162 0.17 15.05 9.12
C GLN A 162 -1.03 14.09 9.08
N TRP A 163 -2.24 14.61 9.01
CA TRP A 163 -3.46 13.78 9.05
C TRP A 163 -3.52 12.69 7.96
N PRO A 164 -3.08 12.91 6.70
CA PRO A 164 -3.16 11.88 5.68
C PRO A 164 -2.25 10.70 6.02
N VAL A 165 -1.03 10.99 6.48
CA VAL A 165 -0.05 9.98 6.89
C VAL A 165 -0.59 9.17 8.07
N ARG A 166 -1.15 9.86 9.07
CA ARG A 166 -1.73 9.21 10.27
C ARG A 166 -2.93 8.35 9.94
N LEU A 167 -3.80 8.80 9.02
CA LEU A 167 -4.93 8.01 8.56
C LEU A 167 -4.46 6.74 7.84
N ILE A 168 -3.42 6.84 7.01
CA ILE A 168 -2.82 5.66 6.36
C ILE A 168 -2.25 4.69 7.40
N TRP A 169 -1.58 5.17 8.45
CA TRP A 169 -1.10 4.32 9.54
C TRP A 169 -2.24 3.59 10.26
N VAL A 170 -3.33 4.30 10.53
CA VAL A 170 -4.54 3.70 11.11
C VAL A 170 -5.08 2.61 10.19
N MET A 171 -5.22 2.88 8.89
CA MET A 171 -5.71 1.88 7.93
C MET A 171 -4.81 0.64 7.86
N ILE A 172 -3.48 0.82 7.78
CA ILE A 172 -2.52 -0.30 7.78
C ILE A 172 -2.70 -1.15 9.05
N THR A 173 -2.67 -0.51 10.22
CA THR A 173 -2.74 -1.24 11.50
C THR A 173 -4.09 -1.91 11.73
N LEU A 174 -5.19 -1.31 11.26
CA LEU A 174 -6.53 -1.91 11.34
C LEU A 174 -6.62 -3.17 10.48
N VAL A 175 -6.10 -3.14 9.24
CA VAL A 175 -6.16 -4.33 8.37
C VAL A 175 -5.30 -5.46 8.92
N PHE A 176 -4.09 -5.17 9.41
CA PHE A 176 -3.27 -6.21 10.06
C PHE A 176 -3.93 -6.74 11.33
N CYS A 177 -4.50 -5.88 12.17
CA CYS A 177 -5.23 -6.31 13.36
C CYS A 177 -6.40 -7.23 13.00
N ALA A 178 -7.20 -6.86 11.99
CA ALA A 178 -8.28 -7.68 11.50
C ALA A 178 -7.79 -9.03 10.96
N ALA A 179 -6.65 -9.05 10.26
CA ALA A 179 -6.03 -10.29 9.78
C ALA A 179 -5.58 -11.20 10.94
N GLY A 180 -4.99 -10.63 12.00
CA GLY A 180 -4.60 -11.37 13.20
C GLY A 180 -5.81 -11.92 13.96
N ILE A 181 -6.83 -11.09 14.19
CA ILE A 181 -8.09 -11.51 14.81
C ILE A 181 -8.78 -12.60 13.98
N SER A 182 -8.75 -12.51 12.65
CA SER A 182 -9.33 -13.54 11.78
C SER A 182 -8.66 -14.90 11.98
N LYS A 183 -7.33 -14.94 12.11
CA LYS A 183 -6.58 -16.18 12.40
C LYS A 183 -6.93 -16.74 13.77
N LEU A 184 -7.10 -15.86 14.76
CA LEU A 184 -7.52 -16.23 16.12
C LEU A 184 -9.00 -16.62 16.22
N ARG A 185 -9.83 -16.37 15.20
CA ARG A 185 -11.24 -16.80 15.17
C ARG A 185 -11.45 -18.11 14.42
N ASN A 186 -10.71 -18.32 13.34
CA ASN A 186 -10.84 -19.51 12.48
C ASN A 186 -9.45 -19.88 11.95
N PRO A 187 -8.80 -20.97 12.41
CA PRO A 187 -9.22 -22.05 13.32
C PRO A 187 -8.85 -21.83 14.81
N ASN A 188 -8.85 -20.59 15.31
CA ASN A 188 -8.39 -20.25 16.67
C ASN A 188 -6.89 -20.44 16.90
N LEU A 189 -6.47 -20.84 18.11
CA LEU A 189 -5.07 -21.06 18.47
C LEU A 189 -4.40 -22.16 17.64
N GLU A 190 -5.19 -23.02 16.98
CA GLU A 190 -4.68 -24.03 16.07
C GLU A 190 -3.90 -23.42 14.91
N TRP A 191 -4.15 -22.16 14.54
CA TRP A 191 -3.32 -21.46 13.56
C TRP A 191 -1.84 -21.41 13.98
N ILE A 192 -1.57 -21.37 15.28
CA ILE A 192 -0.24 -21.32 15.87
C ILE A 192 0.25 -22.72 16.26
N THR A 193 -0.61 -23.52 16.90
CA THR A 193 -0.20 -24.78 17.55
C THR A 193 -0.23 -25.99 16.62
N SER A 194 -0.89 -25.91 15.47
CA SER A 194 -0.97 -27.02 14.52
C SER A 194 0.17 -27.01 13.50
N GLU A 195 0.23 -28.07 12.69
CA GLU A 195 1.14 -28.20 11.54
C GLU A 195 0.70 -27.37 10.33
N TYR A 196 -0.38 -26.60 10.43
CA TYR A 196 -0.98 -25.86 9.30
C TYR A 196 0.03 -25.02 8.52
N MET A 197 0.89 -24.26 9.21
CA MET A 197 1.91 -23.44 8.56
C MET A 197 2.96 -24.29 7.84
N ALA A 198 3.36 -25.43 8.42
CA ALA A 198 4.30 -26.36 7.79
C ALA A 198 3.70 -26.98 6.53
N THR A 199 2.45 -27.44 6.60
CA THR A 199 1.68 -27.94 5.45
C THR A 199 1.51 -26.86 4.38
N LEU A 200 1.24 -25.62 4.77
CA LEU A 200 1.11 -24.48 3.85
C LEU A 200 2.40 -24.27 3.07
N PHE A 201 3.56 -24.29 3.74
CA PHE A 201 4.86 -24.10 3.07
C PHE A 201 5.16 -25.23 2.09
N VAL A 202 4.95 -26.50 2.48
CA VAL A 202 5.16 -27.64 1.58
C VAL A 202 4.22 -27.58 0.39
N ASN A 203 2.92 -27.37 0.61
CA ASN A 203 1.93 -27.28 -0.47
C ASN A 203 2.26 -26.15 -1.45
N LYS A 204 2.74 -25.02 -0.95
CA LYS A 204 3.11 -23.86 -1.77
C LYS A 204 4.43 -24.06 -2.50
N GLY A 205 5.39 -24.75 -1.90
CA GLY A 205 6.61 -25.21 -2.57
C GLY A 205 6.29 -26.18 -3.71
N LEU A 206 5.38 -27.14 -3.50
CA LEU A 206 4.95 -28.09 -4.53
C LEU A 206 4.15 -27.45 -5.67
N ALA A 207 3.35 -26.43 -5.35
CA ALA A 207 2.56 -25.72 -6.36
C ALA A 207 3.42 -24.98 -7.39
N GLY A 208 4.70 -24.71 -7.11
CA GLY A 208 5.70 -24.24 -8.08
C GLY A 208 5.50 -22.84 -8.69
N ASP A 209 4.31 -22.26 -8.60
CA ASP A 209 3.92 -21.18 -9.52
C ASP A 209 4.66 -19.85 -9.34
N ARG A 210 5.36 -19.60 -8.21
CA ARG A 210 5.95 -18.27 -7.91
C ARG A 210 7.15 -18.28 -6.96
N VAL A 211 7.70 -19.45 -6.61
CA VAL A 211 8.91 -19.53 -5.78
C VAL A 211 10.12 -19.42 -6.72
N ASP A 212 11.07 -18.56 -6.38
CA ASP A 212 12.28 -18.37 -7.18
C ASP A 212 13.09 -19.69 -7.20
N PRO A 213 13.51 -20.18 -8.38
CA PRO A 213 14.29 -21.41 -8.54
C PRO A 213 15.52 -21.51 -7.62
N LEU A 214 16.13 -20.38 -7.26
CA LEU A 214 17.30 -20.33 -6.39
C LEU A 214 16.99 -20.70 -4.93
N ILE A 215 15.74 -20.63 -4.52
CA ILE A 215 15.27 -20.84 -3.14
C ILE A 215 14.11 -21.83 -3.05
N GLU A 216 13.86 -22.63 -4.09
CA GLU A 216 12.83 -23.68 -4.08
C GLU A 216 12.96 -24.67 -2.92
N TRP A 217 14.17 -24.87 -2.39
CA TRP A 217 14.43 -25.73 -1.23
C TRP A 217 13.90 -25.16 0.09
N LEU A 218 13.72 -23.84 0.18
CA LEU A 218 13.44 -23.13 1.45
C LEU A 218 12.07 -23.49 2.05
N PRO A 219 10.96 -23.55 1.29
CA PRO A 219 9.66 -23.93 1.84
C PRO A 219 9.66 -25.38 2.37
N PHE A 220 10.35 -26.31 1.69
CA PHE A 220 10.49 -27.70 2.14
C PHE A 220 11.35 -27.81 3.40
N TRP A 221 12.47 -27.08 3.45
CA TRP A 221 13.34 -27.06 4.62
C TRP A 221 12.61 -26.51 5.84
N LEU A 222 11.90 -25.38 5.70
CA LEU A 222 11.07 -24.81 6.76
C LEU A 222 9.93 -25.76 7.17
N GLY A 223 9.23 -26.34 6.18
CA GLY A 223 8.14 -27.28 6.40
C GLY A 223 8.56 -28.54 7.16
N SER A 224 9.82 -28.97 7.02
CA SER A 224 10.38 -30.07 7.82
C SER A 224 10.57 -29.75 9.31
N LYS A 225 10.50 -28.47 9.69
CA LYS A 225 10.72 -27.98 11.06
C LYS A 225 9.42 -27.41 11.64
N VAL A 226 8.53 -28.30 12.12
CA VAL A 226 7.22 -27.93 12.68
C VAL A 226 7.33 -26.85 13.77
N TRP A 227 8.25 -27.01 14.72
CA TRP A 227 8.45 -26.04 15.81
C TRP A 227 8.76 -24.62 15.31
N LEU A 228 9.53 -24.51 14.21
CA LEU A 228 9.88 -23.23 13.61
C LEU A 228 8.67 -22.62 12.90
N CYS A 229 7.90 -23.44 12.18
CA CYS A 229 6.64 -23.03 11.55
C CYS A 229 5.62 -22.53 12.57
N SER A 230 5.43 -23.23 13.69
CA SER A 230 4.57 -22.80 14.79
C SER A 230 5.07 -21.49 15.43
N SER A 231 6.38 -21.33 15.60
CA SER A 231 6.97 -20.09 16.11
C SER A 231 6.72 -18.91 15.17
N LEU A 232 6.92 -19.09 13.86
CA LEU A 232 6.64 -18.08 12.84
C LEU A 232 5.15 -17.73 12.78
N ALA A 233 4.27 -18.73 12.92
CA ALA A 233 2.83 -18.51 13.01
C ALA A 233 2.45 -17.69 14.25
N GLY A 234 3.04 -18.00 15.41
CA GLY A 234 2.85 -17.24 16.65
C GLY A 234 3.32 -15.78 16.52
N VAL A 235 4.51 -15.57 15.96
CA VAL A 235 5.06 -14.22 15.71
C VAL A 235 4.16 -13.44 14.73
N THR A 236 3.68 -14.09 13.67
CA THR A 236 2.75 -13.50 12.70
C THR A 236 1.49 -13.00 13.39
N VAL A 237 0.81 -13.87 14.15
CA VAL A 237 -0.43 -13.53 14.86
C VAL A 237 -0.20 -12.42 15.89
N LEU A 238 0.93 -12.46 16.61
CA LEU A 238 1.30 -11.45 17.59
C LEU A 238 1.52 -10.08 16.93
N LEU A 239 2.32 -10.01 15.86
CA LEU A 239 2.59 -8.77 15.14
C LEU A 239 1.31 -8.17 14.55
N GLU A 240 0.48 -9.01 13.93
CA GLU A 240 -0.78 -8.59 13.32
C GLU A 240 -1.77 -8.07 14.37
N SER A 241 -2.04 -8.85 15.42
CA SER A 241 -3.03 -8.50 16.46
C SER A 241 -2.59 -7.28 17.28
N CYS A 242 -1.28 -7.11 17.50
CA CYS A 242 -0.72 -5.97 18.21
C CYS A 242 -0.43 -4.77 17.31
N ALA A 243 -0.70 -4.82 16.00
CA ALA A 243 -0.41 -3.73 15.06
C ALA A 243 -0.90 -2.34 15.53
N PRO A 244 -2.09 -2.18 16.14
CA PRO A 244 -2.56 -0.87 16.63
C PRO A 244 -1.67 -0.27 17.73
N LEU A 245 -0.93 -1.08 18.49
CA LEU A 245 -0.01 -0.59 19.52
C LEU A 245 1.15 0.23 18.93
N ALA A 246 1.47 0.04 17.64
CA ALA A 246 2.44 0.87 16.92
C ALA A 246 1.99 2.35 16.80
N LEU A 247 0.68 2.63 16.88
CA LEU A 247 0.16 4.00 16.86
C LEU A 247 0.44 4.74 18.18
N VAL A 248 0.36 4.01 19.29
CA VAL A 248 0.40 4.57 20.65
C VAL A 248 1.84 4.73 21.16
N ASN A 249 2.68 3.71 20.99
CA ASN A 249 4.02 3.68 21.57
C ASN A 249 5.11 3.64 20.49
N ARG A 250 6.04 4.61 20.54
CA ARG A 250 7.18 4.69 19.61
C ARG A 250 8.10 3.46 19.67
N HIS A 251 8.27 2.85 20.84
CA HIS A 251 9.15 1.69 21.01
C HIS A 251 8.53 0.44 20.38
N LEU A 252 7.23 0.24 20.60
CA LEU A 252 6.49 -0.84 19.93
C LEU A 252 6.47 -0.63 18.41
N ARG A 253 6.32 0.61 17.94
CA ARG A 253 6.42 0.94 16.51
C ARG A 253 7.74 0.50 15.88
N MET A 254 8.87 0.70 16.56
CA MET A 254 10.20 0.33 16.05
C MET A 254 10.38 -1.19 15.88
N VAL A 255 9.57 -2.00 16.55
CA VAL A 255 9.60 -3.46 16.43
C VAL A 255 8.51 -3.94 15.48
N ILE A 256 7.28 -3.50 15.69
CA ILE A 256 6.10 -3.97 14.96
C ILE A 256 6.15 -3.60 13.48
N VAL A 257 6.50 -2.35 13.14
CA VAL A 257 6.45 -1.89 11.74
C VAL A 257 7.50 -2.61 10.89
N PRO A 258 8.79 -2.69 11.30
CA PRO A 258 9.75 -3.53 10.57
C PRO A 258 9.35 -5.01 10.58
N GLY A 259 8.81 -5.53 11.69
CA GLY A 259 8.32 -6.91 11.77
C GLY A 259 7.26 -7.22 10.71
N LEU A 260 6.23 -6.37 10.58
CA LEU A 260 5.19 -6.50 9.56
C LEU A 260 5.76 -6.39 8.14
N PHE A 261 6.71 -5.48 7.91
CA PHE A 261 7.39 -5.35 6.62
C PHE A 261 8.14 -6.63 6.24
N PHE A 262 8.99 -7.15 7.14
CA PHE A 262 9.76 -8.36 6.89
C PHE A 262 8.88 -9.62 6.83
N MET A 263 7.77 -9.65 7.54
CA MET A 263 6.77 -10.71 7.44
C MET A 263 6.17 -10.77 6.04
N LEU A 264 5.69 -9.64 5.50
CA LEU A 264 5.15 -9.58 4.13
C LEU A 264 6.22 -9.93 3.08
N PHE A 265 7.44 -9.44 3.27
CA PHE A 265 8.57 -9.78 2.41
C PHE A 265 8.86 -11.29 2.44
N GLY A 266 8.86 -11.89 3.64
CA GLY A 266 9.02 -13.32 3.86
C GLY A 266 7.91 -14.15 3.21
N PHE A 267 6.65 -13.71 3.23
CA PHE A 267 5.57 -14.39 2.50
C PHE A 267 5.80 -14.40 0.98
N GLY A 268 6.37 -13.33 0.43
CA GLY A 268 6.78 -13.29 -0.97
C GLY A 268 7.82 -14.35 -1.30
N ILE A 269 8.87 -14.45 -0.46
CA ILE A 269 9.99 -15.38 -0.65
C ILE A 269 9.58 -16.84 -0.43
N ILE A 270 8.90 -17.12 0.69
CA ILE A 270 8.65 -18.50 1.15
C ILE A 270 7.39 -19.09 0.49
N ILE A 271 6.34 -18.29 0.33
CA ILE A 271 5.01 -18.77 -0.10
C ILE A 271 4.74 -18.38 -1.56
N GLY A 272 5.66 -17.65 -2.21
CA GLY A 272 5.47 -17.15 -3.58
C GLY A 272 4.32 -16.15 -3.69
N THR A 273 3.91 -15.52 -2.57
CA THR A 273 2.77 -14.60 -2.53
C THR A 273 3.27 -13.21 -2.11
N PRO A 274 3.90 -12.45 -3.03
CA PRO A 274 4.42 -11.14 -2.70
C PRO A 274 3.29 -10.12 -2.56
N PHE A 275 3.47 -9.15 -1.65
CA PHE A 275 2.54 -8.03 -1.44
C PHE A 275 3.23 -6.70 -1.75
N PRO A 276 3.67 -6.46 -2.99
CA PRO A 276 4.52 -5.31 -3.29
C PRO A 276 3.83 -3.96 -3.09
N GLN A 277 2.51 -3.88 -3.33
CA GLN A 277 1.71 -2.67 -3.08
C GLN A 277 1.62 -2.36 -1.58
N TRP A 278 1.56 -3.40 -0.74
CA TRP A 278 1.60 -3.24 0.72
C TRP A 278 2.98 -2.81 1.20
N LEU A 279 4.06 -3.42 0.67
CA LEU A 279 5.43 -3.01 0.98
C LEU A 279 5.65 -1.54 0.58
N ALA A 280 5.11 -1.10 -0.56
CA ALA A 280 5.14 0.30 -0.97
C ALA A 280 4.47 1.24 0.05
N ALA A 281 3.40 0.80 0.72
CA ALA A 281 2.73 1.60 1.75
C ALA A 281 3.62 1.88 2.98
N PHE A 282 4.71 1.13 3.19
CA PHE A 282 5.61 1.38 4.32
C PHE A 282 6.43 2.67 4.18
N VAL A 283 6.47 3.29 2.99
CA VAL A 283 7.09 4.62 2.81
C VAL A 283 6.47 5.69 3.72
N PHE A 284 5.20 5.52 4.12
CA PHE A 284 4.51 6.45 5.01
C PHE A 284 4.95 6.35 6.48
N TRP A 285 5.61 5.26 6.89
CA TRP A 285 6.14 5.10 8.25
C TRP A 285 7.50 5.77 8.43
N VAL A 286 8.16 6.16 7.34
CA VAL A 286 9.47 6.81 7.34
C VAL A 286 9.31 8.33 7.53
N SER A 287 10.13 8.90 8.41
CA SER A 287 10.22 10.36 8.64
C SER A 287 11.27 10.94 7.69
N TRP A 288 10.84 11.30 6.48
CA TRP A 288 11.73 11.76 5.42
C TRP A 288 12.32 13.15 5.70
N ASP A 289 11.57 13.98 6.42
CA ASP A 289 12.00 15.27 6.94
C ASP A 289 13.20 15.16 7.89
N GLY A 290 13.17 14.21 8.83
CA GLY A 290 14.27 13.98 9.76
C GLY A 290 15.54 13.45 9.07
N LEU A 291 15.38 12.67 8.00
CA LEU A 291 16.50 12.17 7.19
C LEU A 291 17.14 13.25 6.33
N ALA A 292 16.33 14.15 5.76
CA ALA A 292 16.82 15.27 4.96
C ALA A 292 17.61 16.28 5.82
N VAL A 293 17.14 16.59 7.04
CA VAL A 293 17.84 17.48 7.99
C VAL A 293 19.17 16.87 8.44
N ARG A 294 19.20 15.57 8.74
CA ARG A 294 20.44 14.88 9.17
C ARG A 294 21.51 14.75 8.09
N ARG A 295 21.12 14.66 6.81
CA ARG A 295 22.08 14.53 5.68
C ARG A 295 22.56 15.87 5.12
N LEU A 296 21.81 16.95 5.31
CA LEU A 296 22.17 18.27 4.77
C LEU A 296 22.86 19.20 5.77
N GLY A 297 23.17 18.76 6.98
CA GLY A 297 24.01 19.53 7.91
C GLY A 297 23.47 20.92 8.27
N PHE A 298 22.17 21.17 8.10
CA PHE A 298 21.55 22.39 8.59
C PHE A 298 21.39 22.25 10.11
N SER A 299 22.44 22.61 10.84
CA SER A 299 22.32 23.04 12.22
C SER A 299 21.29 24.16 12.26
N GLN A 300 20.25 23.98 13.06
CA GLN A 300 19.39 25.09 13.44
C GLN A 300 20.20 25.96 14.40
N GLU A 301 20.73 27.06 13.87
CA GLU A 301 20.88 28.28 14.66
C GLU A 301 19.53 29.00 14.75
#